data_AF-A0A840MWN4-F1
#
_entry.id   AF-A0A840MWN4-F1
#
_cell.length_a   1.000
_cell.length_b   1.000
_cell.length_c   1.000
_cell.angle_alpha   90.00
_cell.angle_beta   90.00
_cell.angle_gamma   90.00
#
_symmetry.space_group_name_H-M   'P 1'
#
loop_
_entity.id
_entity.type
_entity.pdbx_description
1 polymer ?
#
loop_
_entity_poly.entity_id
_entity_poly.type
_entity_poly.pdbx_seq_one_letter_code
_entity_poly.pdbx_strand_id
1 'polypeptide(L)'
;MTVLSAAQSAGIRLLGVKPTTLFSTSDAFAMELADLATEVATDIAEQYDWRQLHELAQFTGDGAAIAFNLPSNYDRMLKKAEVHSKDWQTSNFRRVRDLDEWIYIQQTAISGTPGNWIILGGKFQSFPPLPIAEMAKFYYIRKAIVTGTGTGGASKPAFTDDSDTFDLSERLLTLGLIWRWRSQKRMEYAEDLKNYELALEKAIAKDKGSNILTVGTQRVPSSSTLAYPGVLVR
;
A
#
# COMPACT_ATOMS: atom_id res chain seq x y z
N MET A 1 3.92 -12.78 16.29
CA MET A 1 2.78 -13.33 15.53
C MET A 1 3.35 -13.78 14.20
N THR A 2 3.60 -15.08 14.03
CA THR A 2 4.35 -15.62 12.89
C THR A 2 3.43 -16.37 11.94
N VAL A 3 3.88 -16.63 10.72
CA VAL A 3 3.17 -17.48 9.78
C VAL A 3 2.95 -18.89 10.33
N LEU A 4 3.91 -19.42 11.10
CA LEU A 4 3.76 -20.71 11.76
C LEU A 4 2.64 -20.73 12.81
N SER A 5 2.50 -19.69 13.65
CA SER A 5 1.42 -19.67 14.65
C SER A 5 0.03 -19.60 14.00
N ALA A 6 -0.06 -18.90 12.85
CA ALA A 6 -1.27 -18.85 12.06
C ALA A 6 -1.62 -20.23 11.48
N ALA A 7 -0.66 -20.88 10.82
CA ALA A 7 -0.87 -22.21 10.23
C ALA A 7 -1.17 -23.28 11.28
N GLN A 8 -0.55 -23.21 12.46
CA GLN A 8 -0.86 -24.09 13.59
C GLN A 8 -2.30 -23.96 14.05
N SER A 9 -2.79 -22.72 14.16
CA SER A 9 -4.17 -22.44 14.55
C SER A 9 -5.19 -22.87 13.49
N ALA A 10 -4.84 -22.74 12.20
CA ALA A 10 -5.64 -23.23 11.10
C ALA A 10 -5.65 -24.77 11.05
N GLY A 11 -4.49 -25.41 11.18
CA GLY A 11 -4.33 -26.86 11.08
C GLY A 11 -5.16 -27.64 12.08
N ILE A 12 -5.22 -27.16 13.33
CA ILE A 12 -6.06 -27.76 14.38
C ILE A 12 -7.55 -27.73 14.00
N ARG A 13 -8.02 -26.66 13.33
CA ARG A 13 -9.43 -26.51 12.92
C ARG A 13 -9.77 -27.24 11.62
N LEU A 14 -8.77 -27.61 10.83
CA LEU A 14 -8.94 -28.30 9.56
C LEU A 14 -8.87 -29.81 9.73
N LEU A 15 -7.71 -30.32 10.12
CA LEU A 15 -7.42 -31.76 10.22
C LEU A 15 -7.12 -32.21 11.65
N GLY A 16 -7.18 -31.30 12.65
CA GLY A 16 -6.78 -31.62 14.03
C GLY A 16 -5.26 -31.77 14.20
N VAL A 17 -4.48 -31.43 13.18
CA VAL A 17 -3.01 -31.55 13.18
C VAL A 17 -2.39 -30.18 13.39
N LYS A 18 -1.36 -30.10 14.23
CA LYS A 18 -0.59 -28.89 14.48
C LYS A 18 0.79 -29.01 13.79
N PRO A 19 1.00 -28.37 12.61
CA PRO A 19 2.31 -28.38 11.96
C PRO A 19 3.41 -27.81 12.84
N THR A 20 4.57 -28.45 12.89
CA THR A 20 5.74 -27.97 13.64
C THR A 20 6.62 -27.05 12.79
N THR A 21 6.68 -27.29 11.49
CA THR A 21 7.41 -26.51 10.49
C THR A 21 6.56 -26.44 9.20
N LEU A 22 6.69 -25.37 8.43
CA LEU A 22 5.98 -25.15 7.16
C LEU A 22 6.94 -25.16 5.96
N PHE A 23 8.06 -24.45 6.06
CA PHE A 23 8.98 -24.25 4.91
C PHE A 23 10.12 -25.27 4.84
N SER A 24 10.34 -26.05 5.90
CA SER A 24 11.41 -27.07 6.00
C SER A 24 10.87 -28.51 6.16
N THR A 25 9.64 -28.75 5.74
CA THR A 25 8.91 -30.02 5.93
C THR A 25 8.71 -30.79 4.62
N SER A 26 8.50 -32.11 4.72
CA SER A 26 8.05 -32.96 3.61
C SER A 26 6.58 -33.36 3.73
N ASP A 27 5.88 -32.92 4.78
CA ASP A 27 4.44 -33.15 4.94
C ASP A 27 3.65 -32.33 3.92
N ALA A 28 2.85 -33.01 3.10
CA ALA A 28 2.04 -32.39 2.06
C ALA A 28 1.08 -31.34 2.63
N PHE A 29 0.49 -31.59 3.80
CA PHE A 29 -0.44 -30.65 4.41
C PHE A 29 0.23 -29.32 4.80
N ALA A 30 1.42 -29.40 5.39
CA ALA A 30 2.17 -28.22 5.79
C ALA A 30 2.70 -27.42 4.59
N MET A 31 3.11 -28.10 3.51
CA MET A 31 3.47 -27.44 2.25
C MET A 31 2.29 -26.72 1.59
N GLU A 32 1.10 -27.34 1.57
CA GLU A 32 -0.12 -26.70 1.08
C GLU A 32 -0.46 -25.44 1.87
N LEU A 33 -0.35 -25.49 3.20
CA LEU A 33 -0.58 -24.32 4.05
C LEU A 33 0.45 -23.21 3.82
N ALA A 34 1.71 -23.55 3.55
CA ALA A 34 2.77 -22.57 3.29
C ALA A 34 2.52 -21.80 1.99
N ASP A 35 2.12 -22.50 0.93
CA ASP A 35 1.77 -21.91 -0.37
C ASP A 35 0.53 -21.01 -0.24
N LEU A 36 -0.54 -21.55 0.35
CA LEU A 36 -1.77 -20.79 0.60
C LEU A 36 -1.55 -19.57 1.51
N ALA A 37 -0.62 -19.62 2.46
CA ALA A 37 -0.33 -18.48 3.33
C ALA A 37 0.17 -17.28 2.54
N THR A 38 1.03 -17.51 1.54
CA THR A 38 1.56 -16.44 0.69
C THR A 38 0.49 -15.87 -0.25
N GLU A 39 -0.33 -16.72 -0.84
CA GLU A 39 -1.48 -16.30 -1.66
C GLU A 39 -2.46 -15.46 -0.83
N VAL A 40 -2.91 -15.98 0.31
CA VAL A 40 -3.85 -15.30 1.22
C VAL A 40 -3.29 -13.97 1.71
N ALA A 41 -2.01 -13.90 2.07
CA ALA A 41 -1.39 -12.66 2.53
C ALA A 41 -1.36 -11.60 1.43
N THR A 42 -1.09 -12.00 0.19
CA THR A 42 -1.11 -11.11 -0.98
C THR A 42 -2.54 -10.63 -1.26
N ASP A 43 -3.53 -11.52 -1.25
CA ASP A 43 -4.94 -11.17 -1.42
C ASP A 43 -5.41 -10.16 -0.36
N ILE A 44 -5.09 -10.40 0.92
CA ILE A 44 -5.45 -9.47 2.00
C ILE A 44 -4.82 -8.10 1.75
N ALA A 45 -3.55 -8.05 1.34
CA ALA A 45 -2.83 -6.80 1.08
C ALA A 45 -3.40 -6.02 -0.13
N GLU A 46 -3.90 -6.72 -1.15
CA GLU A 46 -4.49 -6.10 -2.34
C GLU A 46 -5.93 -5.62 -2.14
N GLN A 47 -6.70 -6.27 -1.26
CA GLN A 47 -8.11 -5.95 -1.00
C GLN A 47 -8.36 -4.54 -0.47
N TYR A 48 -7.40 -3.96 0.26
CA TYR A 48 -7.53 -2.63 0.84
C TYR A 48 -6.17 -1.91 0.92
N ASP A 49 -6.20 -0.58 0.84
CA ASP A 49 -5.01 0.25 1.02
C ASP A 49 -4.73 0.42 2.53
N TRP A 50 -4.12 -0.61 3.13
CA TRP A 50 -3.82 -0.66 4.57
C TRP A 50 -2.81 0.41 4.98
N ARG A 51 -3.10 1.16 6.04
CA ARG A 51 -2.18 2.20 6.55
C ARG A 51 -0.84 1.66 6.98
N GLN A 52 -0.80 0.43 7.49
CA GLN A 52 0.45 -0.20 7.92
C GLN A 52 1.42 -0.47 6.75
N LEU A 53 0.91 -0.57 5.52
CA LEU A 53 1.70 -0.74 4.31
C LEU A 53 2.09 0.60 3.65
N HIS A 54 1.66 1.73 4.22
CA HIS A 54 2.03 3.05 3.71
C HIS A 54 3.43 3.43 4.15
N GLU A 55 4.25 3.84 3.19
CA GLU A 55 5.57 4.39 3.44
C GLU A 55 5.72 5.76 2.76
N LEU A 56 6.58 6.60 3.32
CA LEU A 56 6.85 7.93 2.79
C LEU A 56 8.02 7.85 1.80
N ALA A 57 7.76 8.17 0.54
CA ALA A 57 8.81 8.46 -0.43
C ALA A 57 9.22 9.92 -0.31
N GLN A 58 10.53 10.18 -0.36
CA GLN A 58 11.08 11.53 -0.35
C GLN A 58 12.17 11.63 -1.43
N PHE A 59 11.99 12.57 -2.35
CA PHE A 59 13.00 12.93 -3.34
C PHE A 59 13.53 14.32 -3.05
N THR A 60 14.85 14.46 -2.97
CA THR A 60 15.53 15.74 -2.75
C THR A 60 16.03 16.27 -4.08
N GLY A 61 15.69 17.51 -4.41
CA GLY A 61 16.15 18.18 -5.62
C GLY A 61 17.60 18.62 -5.56
N ASP A 62 18.27 18.56 -6.71
CA ASP A 62 19.62 19.05 -6.97
C ASP A 62 19.65 20.23 -7.96
N GLY A 63 18.48 20.71 -8.40
CA GLY A 63 18.33 21.79 -9.38
C GLY A 63 18.48 21.39 -10.85
N ALA A 64 18.79 20.12 -11.16
CA ALA A 64 19.04 19.66 -12.53
C ALA A 64 18.33 18.35 -12.89
N ALA A 65 18.19 17.42 -11.95
CA ALA A 65 17.54 16.14 -12.16
C ALA A 65 16.04 16.31 -12.41
N ILE A 66 15.60 15.78 -13.55
CA ILE A 66 14.19 15.72 -13.95
C ILE A 66 13.55 14.41 -13.48
N ALA A 67 14.34 13.35 -13.31
CA ALA A 67 13.85 12.00 -13.03
C ALA A 67 14.56 11.37 -11.81
N PHE A 68 13.77 10.83 -10.90
CA PHE A 68 14.19 10.20 -9.65
C PHE A 68 13.75 8.74 -9.63
N ASN A 69 14.62 7.84 -9.17
CA ASN A 69 14.28 6.43 -9.04
C ASN A 69 13.28 6.23 -7.90
N LEU A 70 12.21 5.47 -8.15
CA LEU A 70 11.28 5.10 -7.11
C LEU A 70 11.95 4.17 -6.08
N PRO A 71 11.46 4.13 -4.83
CA PRO A 71 11.91 3.16 -3.83
C PRO A 71 11.82 1.71 -4.36
N SER A 72 12.77 0.85 -3.98
CA SER A 72 12.82 -0.55 -4.47
C SER A 72 11.58 -1.37 -4.10
N ASN A 73 10.95 -1.04 -2.98
CA ASN A 73 9.73 -1.66 -2.49
C ASN A 73 8.45 -0.95 -2.95
N TYR A 74 8.52 0.02 -3.88
CA TYR A 74 7.34 0.70 -4.39
C TYR A 74 6.42 -0.26 -5.16
N ASP A 75 5.16 -0.37 -4.74
CA ASP A 75 4.08 -1.04 -5.49
C ASP A 75 3.31 -0.04 -6.33
N ARG A 76 2.56 0.82 -5.64
CA ARG A 76 1.68 1.79 -6.25
C ARG A 76 1.54 3.04 -5.40
N MET A 77 1.11 4.11 -6.04
CA MET A 77 0.68 5.33 -5.37
C MET A 77 -0.78 5.21 -4.90
N LEU A 78 -1.14 5.86 -3.80
CA LEU A 78 -2.52 5.81 -3.31
C LEU A 78 -3.46 6.47 -4.33
N LYS A 79 -4.70 5.97 -4.40
CA LYS A 79 -5.75 6.53 -5.28
C LYS A 79 -5.98 8.02 -5.08
N LYS A 80 -5.89 8.47 -3.83
CA LYS A 80 -5.93 9.89 -3.44
C LYS A 80 -4.61 10.25 -2.77
N ALA A 81 -3.58 10.47 -3.59
CA ALA A 81 -2.29 10.97 -3.16
C ALA A 81 -2.01 12.32 -3.80
N GLU A 82 -1.39 13.19 -3.02
CA GLU A 82 -0.80 14.44 -3.48
C GLU A 82 0.70 14.39 -3.18
N VAL A 83 1.49 15.08 -4.01
CA VAL A 83 2.93 15.19 -3.80
C VAL A 83 3.19 16.53 -3.14
N HIS A 84 3.59 16.48 -1.88
CA HIS A 84 3.85 17.65 -1.06
C HIS A 84 5.24 18.21 -1.34
N SER A 85 5.31 19.53 -1.41
CA SER A 85 6.56 20.27 -1.39
C SER A 85 6.98 20.55 0.05
N LYS A 86 8.29 20.64 0.28
CA LYS A 86 8.83 21.09 1.56
C LYS A 86 8.67 22.60 1.72
N ASP A 87 8.99 23.37 0.68
CA ASP A 87 9.02 24.83 0.78
C ASP A 87 7.63 25.45 0.52
N TRP A 88 6.78 24.77 -0.25
CA TRP A 88 5.42 25.23 -0.59
C TRP A 88 4.35 24.49 0.22
N GLN A 89 4.10 24.96 1.44
CA GLN A 89 3.20 24.29 2.39
C GLN A 89 1.70 24.37 2.01
N THR A 90 1.32 25.38 1.21
CA THR A 90 -0.07 25.62 0.81
C THR A 90 -0.37 25.16 -0.62
N SER A 91 0.65 24.73 -1.37
CA SER A 91 0.53 24.33 -2.77
C SER A 91 1.34 23.06 -3.04
N ASN A 92 0.66 22.02 -3.47
CA ASN A 92 1.27 20.73 -3.78
C ASN A 92 1.71 20.68 -5.24
N PHE A 93 2.64 19.77 -5.58
CA PHE A 93 2.98 19.53 -6.97
C PHE A 93 1.76 19.03 -7.74
N ARG A 94 1.52 19.61 -8.91
CA ARG A 94 0.38 19.29 -9.74
C ARG A 94 0.65 18.00 -10.51
N ARG A 95 -0.24 17.02 -10.36
CA ARG A 95 -0.19 15.81 -11.17
C ARG A 95 -0.55 16.14 -12.62
N VAL A 96 0.27 15.66 -13.54
CA VAL A 96 -0.04 15.70 -14.97
C VAL A 96 -1.14 14.69 -15.29
N ARG A 97 -2.16 15.11 -16.07
CA ARG A 97 -3.35 14.30 -16.35
C ARG A 97 -3.04 13.17 -17.32
N ASP A 98 -2.29 13.47 -18.36
CA ASP A 98 -2.04 12.60 -19.50
C ASP A 98 -0.65 12.84 -20.12
N LEU A 99 -0.21 11.93 -21.00
CA LEU A 99 1.12 12.00 -21.59
C LEU A 99 1.27 13.17 -22.58
N ASP A 100 0.18 13.59 -23.23
CA ASP A 100 0.23 14.74 -24.16
C ASP A 100 0.39 16.05 -23.38
N GLU A 101 -0.31 16.20 -22.23
CA GLU A 101 -0.06 17.32 -21.30
C GLU A 101 1.40 17.34 -20.82
N TRP A 102 2.03 16.18 -20.59
CA TRP A 102 3.44 16.12 -20.20
C TRP A 102 4.37 16.66 -21.30
N ILE A 103 4.17 16.21 -22.55
CA ILE A 103 4.95 16.70 -23.70
C ILE A 103 4.74 18.21 -23.87
N TYR A 104 3.50 18.67 -23.77
CA TYR A 104 3.16 20.09 -23.89
C TYR A 104 3.87 20.94 -22.82
N ILE A 105 3.85 20.51 -21.55
CA ILE A 105 4.54 21.21 -20.45
C ILE A 105 6.05 21.29 -20.69
N GLN A 106 6.66 20.19 -21.15
CA GLN A 106 8.09 20.15 -21.45
C GLN A 106 8.47 21.08 -22.61
N GLN A 107 7.63 21.17 -23.65
CA GLN A 107 7.89 22.02 -24.81
C GLN A 107 7.64 23.50 -24.55
N THR A 108 6.56 23.83 -23.84
CA THR A 108 6.15 25.21 -23.59
C THR A 108 6.84 25.82 -22.38
N ALA A 109 7.51 25.00 -21.56
CA ALA A 109 8.08 25.38 -20.27
C ALA A 109 7.08 26.05 -19.31
N ILE A 110 5.78 25.80 -19.50
CA ILE A 110 4.73 26.30 -18.61
C ILE A 110 4.69 25.42 -17.36
N SER A 111 5.32 25.89 -16.31
CA SER A 111 5.28 25.26 -15.00
C SER A 111 4.32 25.98 -14.06
N GLY A 112 3.50 25.19 -13.35
CA GLY A 112 2.84 25.69 -12.13
C GLY A 112 3.85 25.73 -10.98
N THR A 113 3.56 26.51 -9.94
CA THR A 113 4.33 26.49 -8.68
C THR A 113 3.68 25.49 -7.72
N PRO A 114 4.43 24.58 -7.06
CA PRO A 114 5.88 24.35 -7.08
C PRO A 114 6.40 23.59 -8.31
N GLY A 115 5.52 22.92 -9.06
CA GLY A 115 5.89 22.19 -10.28
C GLY A 115 4.79 21.21 -10.70
N ASN A 116 5.00 20.59 -11.86
CA ASN A 116 4.22 19.46 -12.34
C ASN A 116 5.00 18.15 -12.13
N TRP A 117 4.29 17.04 -11.95
CA TRP A 117 4.92 15.73 -11.80
C TRP A 117 4.14 14.61 -12.50
N ILE A 118 4.87 13.57 -12.89
CA ILE A 118 4.34 12.33 -13.46
C ILE A 118 5.22 11.15 -13.03
N ILE A 119 4.65 9.95 -12.92
CA ILE A 119 5.43 8.71 -12.83
C ILE A 119 5.46 8.07 -14.21
N LEU A 120 6.65 7.95 -14.80
CA LEU A 120 6.83 7.41 -16.14
C LEU A 120 8.12 6.58 -16.21
N GLY A 121 8.04 5.38 -16.78
CA GLY A 121 9.18 4.46 -16.92
C GLY A 121 9.76 3.99 -15.57
N GLY A 122 8.92 3.86 -14.54
CA GLY A 122 9.36 3.48 -13.19
C GLY A 122 10.12 4.57 -12.44
N LYS A 123 10.07 5.82 -12.91
CA LYS A 123 10.72 6.97 -12.29
C LYS A 123 9.69 8.06 -11.98
N PHE A 124 9.90 8.75 -10.87
CA PHE A 124 9.22 9.99 -10.58
C PHE A 124 9.87 11.10 -11.40
N GLN A 125 9.10 11.78 -12.23
CA GLN A 125 9.56 12.89 -13.05
C GLN A 125 8.91 14.19 -12.62
N SER A 126 9.70 15.26 -12.54
CA SER A 126 9.26 16.59 -12.17
C SER A 126 9.66 17.63 -13.21
N PHE A 127 8.74 18.53 -13.55
CA PHE A 127 9.03 19.70 -14.38
C PHE A 127 8.42 20.95 -13.75
N PRO A 128 9.22 21.99 -13.43
CA PRO A 128 10.65 22.11 -13.66
C PRO A 128 11.45 21.13 -12.78
N PRO A 129 12.76 20.94 -13.01
CA PRO A 129 13.60 20.16 -12.10
C PRO A 129 13.43 20.64 -10.66
N LEU A 130 13.43 19.71 -9.70
CA LEU A 130 13.30 20.06 -8.29
C LEU A 130 14.48 20.99 -7.89
N PRO A 131 14.21 22.20 -7.37
CA PRO A 131 15.25 23.10 -6.89
C PRO A 131 16.13 22.45 -5.81
N ILE A 132 17.34 22.98 -5.63
CA ILE A 132 18.28 22.49 -4.60
C ILE A 132 17.58 22.52 -3.23
N ALA A 133 17.62 21.38 -2.53
CA ALA A 133 17.05 21.19 -1.19
C ALA A 133 15.51 21.28 -1.08
N GLU A 134 14.79 21.45 -2.20
CA GLU A 134 13.35 21.20 -2.29
C GLU A 134 13.11 19.68 -2.15
N MET A 135 11.98 19.29 -1.56
CA MET A 135 11.65 17.88 -1.39
C MET A 135 10.23 17.56 -1.87
N ALA A 136 10.14 16.64 -2.82
CA ALA A 136 8.88 16.02 -3.20
C ALA A 136 8.60 14.84 -2.26
N LYS A 137 7.50 14.91 -1.51
CA LYS A 137 7.11 13.90 -0.51
C LYS A 137 5.73 13.34 -0.83
N PHE A 138 5.59 12.03 -0.87
CA PHE A 138 4.28 11.38 -1.00
C PHE A 138 4.28 10.01 -0.35
N TYR A 139 3.09 9.58 0.07
CA TYR A 139 2.89 8.22 0.54
C TYR A 139 2.69 7.27 -0.65
N TYR A 140 3.24 6.08 -0.53
CA TYR A 140 3.02 4.96 -1.44
C TYR A 140 2.72 3.69 -0.66
N ILE A 141 2.19 2.69 -1.35
CA ILE A 141 1.99 1.35 -0.80
C ILE A 141 3.21 0.52 -1.15
N ARG A 142 3.80 -0.11 -0.14
CA ARG A 142 4.96 -0.99 -0.33
C ARG A 142 4.55 -2.38 -0.79
N LYS A 143 5.41 -3.04 -1.57
CA LYS A 143 5.28 -4.45 -1.99
C LYS A 143 5.53 -5.45 -0.87
N ALA A 144 6.28 -5.03 0.16
CA ALA A 144 6.68 -5.93 1.24
C ALA A 144 5.57 -6.04 2.28
N ILE A 145 5.05 -7.25 2.45
CA ILE A 145 3.93 -7.57 3.35
C ILE A 145 4.34 -8.47 4.53
N VAL A 146 5.59 -8.97 4.48
CA VAL A 146 6.18 -9.84 5.49
C VAL A 146 7.42 -9.16 6.06
N THR A 147 7.57 -9.23 7.38
CA THR A 147 8.80 -8.84 8.07
C THR A 147 9.53 -10.08 8.56
N GLY A 148 10.79 -10.23 8.12
CA GLY A 148 11.66 -11.32 8.56
C GLY A 148 12.04 -11.24 10.04
N THR A 149 12.63 -12.31 10.57
CA THR A 149 13.01 -12.37 11.98
C THR A 149 14.08 -11.37 12.41
N GLY A 150 13.97 -10.92 13.66
CA GLY A 150 14.91 -10.00 14.31
C GLY A 150 14.43 -8.55 14.32
N THR A 151 14.92 -7.77 15.29
CA THR A 151 14.66 -6.32 15.35
C THR A 151 15.28 -5.65 14.12
N GLY A 152 14.46 -5.22 13.15
CA GLY A 152 14.93 -4.69 11.86
C GLY A 152 15.11 -5.75 10.76
N GLY A 153 14.44 -6.89 10.85
CA GLY A 153 14.43 -7.91 9.80
C GLY A 153 14.02 -7.35 8.43
N ALA A 154 14.61 -7.90 7.37
CA ALA A 154 14.32 -7.45 6.00
C ALA A 154 12.83 -7.63 5.67
N SER A 155 12.22 -6.57 5.14
CA SER A 155 10.86 -6.64 4.61
C SER A 155 10.86 -7.39 3.27
N LYS A 156 9.98 -8.38 3.14
CA LYS A 156 9.88 -9.30 2.01
C LYS A 156 8.46 -9.32 1.44
N PRO A 157 8.28 -9.64 0.14
CA PRO A 157 6.95 -9.76 -0.46
C PRO A 157 6.27 -11.11 -0.14
N ALA A 158 7.01 -12.11 0.31
CA ALA A 158 6.49 -13.46 0.57
C ALA A 158 7.13 -14.08 1.81
N PHE A 159 6.47 -15.09 2.39
CA PHE A 159 7.02 -15.89 3.47
C PHE A 159 8.08 -16.85 2.94
N THR A 160 9.15 -17.02 3.72
CA THR A 160 10.32 -17.83 3.40
C THR A 160 10.75 -18.71 4.57
N ASP A 161 10.38 -18.33 5.78
CA ASP A 161 10.75 -18.98 7.03
C ASP A 161 9.53 -19.06 7.95
N ASP A 162 9.47 -20.09 8.78
CA ASP A 162 8.40 -20.34 9.76
C ASP A 162 8.26 -19.19 10.77
N SER A 163 9.37 -18.50 10.99
CA SER A 163 9.50 -17.40 11.93
C SER A 163 9.18 -16.02 11.33
N ASP A 164 8.93 -15.95 10.02
CA ASP A 164 8.50 -14.73 9.35
C ASP A 164 7.16 -14.24 9.93
N THR A 165 7.03 -12.92 10.04
CA THR A 165 5.87 -12.25 10.63
C THR A 165 5.06 -11.57 9.55
N PHE A 166 3.74 -11.76 9.60
CA PHE A 166 2.83 -11.01 8.73
C PHE A 166 2.61 -9.63 9.32
N ASP A 167 2.77 -8.59 8.51
CA ASP A 167 2.66 -7.22 9.00
C ASP A 167 1.22 -6.89 9.42
N LEU A 168 0.22 -7.44 8.72
CA LEU A 168 -1.20 -7.22 9.03
C LEU A 168 -1.71 -8.21 10.10
N SER A 169 -3.03 -8.42 10.15
CA SER A 169 -3.64 -9.23 11.20
C SER A 169 -3.45 -10.73 11.00
N GLU A 170 -2.82 -11.40 11.98
CA GLU A 170 -2.70 -12.87 12.03
C GLU A 170 -4.08 -13.57 12.00
N ARG A 171 -5.09 -12.94 12.62
CA ARG A 171 -6.47 -13.47 12.62
C ARG A 171 -7.06 -13.55 11.20
N LEU A 172 -6.75 -12.56 10.35
CA LEU A 172 -7.20 -12.59 8.96
C LEU A 172 -6.49 -13.68 8.19
N LEU A 173 -5.18 -13.83 8.40
CA LEU A 173 -4.39 -14.88 7.77
C LEU A 173 -4.90 -16.28 8.16
N THR A 174 -5.19 -16.52 9.44
CA THR A 174 -5.74 -17.80 9.92
C THR A 174 -7.09 -18.13 9.31
N LEU A 175 -8.04 -17.19 9.33
CA LEU A 175 -9.35 -17.41 8.73
C LEU A 175 -9.23 -17.60 7.22
N GLY A 176 -8.36 -16.81 6.58
CA GLY A 176 -8.00 -16.90 5.17
C GLY A 176 -7.55 -18.30 4.75
N LEU A 177 -6.58 -18.85 5.51
CA LEU A 177 -6.06 -20.20 5.32
C LEU A 177 -7.16 -21.27 5.42
N ILE A 178 -8.05 -21.16 6.42
CA ILE A 178 -9.11 -22.15 6.66
C ILE A 178 -10.06 -22.24 5.47
N TRP A 179 -10.60 -21.10 5.00
CA TRP A 179 -11.59 -21.11 3.93
C TRP A 179 -10.96 -21.45 2.58
N ARG A 180 -9.74 -20.95 2.29
CA ARG A 180 -9.02 -21.27 1.04
C ARG A 180 -8.69 -22.74 0.95
N TRP A 181 -8.18 -23.34 2.03
CA TRP A 181 -7.86 -24.76 2.05
C TRP A 181 -9.12 -25.63 1.90
N ARG A 182 -10.22 -25.30 2.61
CA ARG A 182 -11.50 -26.01 2.45
C ARG A 182 -12.05 -25.89 1.02
N SER A 183 -11.94 -24.73 0.40
CA SER A 183 -12.31 -24.50 -0.99
C SER A 183 -11.46 -25.34 -1.96
N GLN A 184 -10.13 -25.38 -1.77
CA GLN A 184 -9.22 -26.19 -2.58
C GLN A 184 -9.54 -27.68 -2.50
N LYS A 185 -9.92 -28.18 -1.32
CA LYS A 185 -10.36 -29.57 -1.12
C LYS A 185 -11.83 -29.82 -1.50
N ARG A 186 -12.54 -28.80 -1.99
CA ARG A 186 -13.98 -28.85 -2.36
C ARG A 186 -14.89 -29.28 -1.20
N MET A 187 -14.50 -28.93 0.03
CA MET A 187 -15.32 -29.10 1.22
C MET A 187 -16.29 -27.92 1.36
N GLU A 188 -17.25 -28.02 2.28
CA GLU A 188 -18.11 -26.89 2.62
C GLU A 188 -17.29 -25.75 3.26
N TYR A 189 -17.36 -24.56 2.68
CA TYR A 189 -16.56 -23.39 3.10
C TYR A 189 -17.38 -22.10 3.28
N ALA A 190 -18.70 -22.15 3.05
CA ALA A 190 -19.55 -20.96 3.00
C ALA A 190 -19.56 -20.17 4.32
N GLU A 191 -19.63 -20.87 5.45
CA GLU A 191 -19.61 -20.23 6.77
C GLU A 191 -18.22 -19.66 7.11
N ASP A 192 -17.13 -20.35 6.75
CA ASP A 192 -15.77 -19.85 6.99
C ASP A 192 -15.46 -18.61 6.17
N LEU A 193 -15.91 -18.58 4.91
CA LEU A 193 -15.79 -17.42 4.04
C LEU A 193 -16.54 -16.23 4.65
N LYS A 194 -17.78 -16.43 5.12
CA LYS A 194 -18.55 -15.36 5.79
C LYS A 194 -17.84 -14.85 7.05
N ASN A 195 -17.26 -15.74 7.84
CA ASN A 195 -16.49 -15.37 9.03
C ASN A 195 -15.22 -14.59 8.68
N TYR A 196 -14.56 -14.95 7.58
CA TYR A 196 -13.41 -14.22 7.04
C TYR A 196 -13.82 -12.82 6.56
N GLU A 197 -14.87 -12.70 5.75
CA GLU A 197 -15.36 -11.40 5.24
C GLU A 197 -15.74 -10.46 6.38
N LEU A 198 -16.47 -10.96 7.38
CA LEU A 198 -16.85 -10.16 8.55
C LEU A 198 -15.63 -9.74 9.39
N ALA A 199 -14.60 -10.57 9.48
CA ALA A 199 -13.35 -10.20 10.13
C ALA A 199 -12.56 -9.15 9.33
N LEU A 200 -12.55 -9.29 8.00
CA LEU A 200 -11.90 -8.36 7.07
C LEU A 200 -12.54 -6.97 7.15
N GLU A 201 -13.86 -6.88 7.07
CA GLU A 201 -14.59 -5.60 7.20
C GLU A 201 -14.29 -4.92 8.53
N LYS A 202 -14.26 -5.68 9.63
CA LYS A 202 -13.90 -5.15 10.96
C LYS A 202 -12.46 -4.65 11.01
N ALA A 203 -11.53 -5.32 10.31
CA ALA A 203 -10.13 -4.89 10.26
C ALA A 203 -9.98 -3.62 9.41
N ILE A 204 -10.63 -3.55 8.25
CA ILE A 204 -10.67 -2.35 7.39
C ILE A 204 -11.24 -1.16 8.16
N ALA A 205 -12.36 -1.35 8.87
CA ALA A 205 -12.98 -0.30 9.66
C ALA A 205 -12.06 0.22 10.79
N LYS A 206 -11.26 -0.66 11.41
CA LYS A 206 -10.31 -0.29 12.46
C LYS A 206 -9.10 0.46 11.92
N ASP A 207 -8.56 0.04 10.76
CA ASP A 207 -7.36 0.64 10.17
C ASP A 207 -7.55 2.13 9.84
N LYS A 208 -8.73 2.50 9.34
CA LYS A 208 -9.08 3.91 9.06
C LYS A 208 -9.11 4.81 10.30
N GLY A 209 -9.13 4.26 11.51
CA GLY A 209 -9.17 5.03 12.75
C GLY A 209 -10.48 5.81 12.94
N SER A 210 -10.56 6.60 14.01
CA SER A 210 -11.76 7.37 14.35
C SER A 210 -12.03 8.47 13.31
N ASN A 211 -13.19 8.44 12.67
CA ASN A 211 -13.69 9.62 11.96
C ASN A 211 -14.37 10.52 12.98
N ILE A 212 -13.85 11.73 13.18
CA ILE A 212 -14.60 12.76 13.92
C ILE A 212 -15.82 13.10 13.07
N LEU A 213 -16.99 12.63 13.50
CA LEU A 213 -18.27 13.02 12.91
C LEU A 213 -18.56 14.46 13.33
N THR A 214 -17.97 15.42 12.63
CA THR A 214 -18.31 16.84 12.79
C THR A 214 -19.54 17.12 11.95
N VAL A 215 -20.69 17.29 12.60
CA VAL A 215 -21.90 17.82 11.95
C VAL A 215 -21.77 19.34 11.94
N GLY A 216 -21.51 19.93 10.78
CA GLY A 216 -21.36 21.38 10.62
C GLY A 216 -21.30 21.85 9.17
N THR A 217 -21.72 23.09 8.93
CA THR A 217 -21.95 23.68 7.60
C THR A 217 -20.66 23.85 6.80
N GLN A 218 -20.61 23.13 5.67
CA GLN A 218 -19.80 23.30 4.45
C GLN A 218 -18.40 23.95 4.61
N ARG A 219 -17.36 23.10 4.64
CA ARG A 219 -15.98 23.52 4.37
C ARG A 219 -15.69 23.42 2.88
N VAL A 220 -15.14 24.49 2.31
CA VAL A 220 -14.52 24.45 0.98
C VAL A 220 -13.50 23.30 0.98
N PRO A 221 -13.57 22.33 0.05
CA PRO A 221 -12.68 21.17 0.08
C PRO A 221 -11.23 21.62 -0.10
N SER A 222 -10.33 21.08 0.73
CA SER A 222 -8.88 21.36 0.71
C SER A 222 -8.21 21.12 -0.66
N SER A 223 -8.87 20.37 -1.56
CA SER A 223 -8.40 20.06 -2.91
C SER A 223 -9.06 20.93 -3.99
N SER A 224 -9.71 22.02 -3.62
CA SER A 224 -10.22 23.00 -4.59
C SER A 224 -9.11 23.96 -4.98
N THR A 225 -8.74 23.94 -6.26
CA THR A 225 -7.91 25.01 -6.83
C THR A 225 -8.78 26.25 -6.94
N LEU A 226 -8.44 27.34 -6.25
CA LEU A 226 -9.08 28.63 -6.48
C LEU A 226 -8.82 29.02 -7.93
N ALA A 227 -9.89 29.10 -8.74
CA ALA A 227 -9.80 29.71 -10.05
C ALA A 227 -9.46 31.19 -9.90
N TYR A 228 -8.55 31.68 -10.75
CA TYR A 228 -8.03 33.05 -10.77
C TYR A 228 -9.13 34.10 -10.54
N PRO A 229 -9.05 34.94 -9.49
CA PRO A 229 -10.04 35.96 -9.19
C PRO A 229 -9.75 37.24 -9.98
N GLY A 230 -9.67 37.13 -11.31
CA GLY A 230 -9.55 38.28 -12.20
C GLY A 230 -10.93 38.77 -12.62
N VAL A 231 -11.22 40.05 -12.37
CA VAL A 231 -12.40 40.71 -12.92
C VAL A 231 -12.17 40.93 -14.42
N LEU A 232 -13.05 40.39 -15.27
CA LEU A 232 -13.14 40.80 -16.67
C LEU A 232 -13.64 42.25 -16.70
N VAL A 233 -12.72 43.20 -16.87
CA VAL A 233 -13.07 44.58 -17.20
C VAL A 233 -13.45 44.59 -18.68
N ARG A 234 -14.70 44.97 -18.95
CA ARG A 234 -15.23 45.22 -20.30
C ARG A 234 -15.07 46.69 -20.66
#